data_AF-A0A936VNB7-F1
#
_entry.id   AF-A0A936VNB7-F1
#
_cell.length_a   1.000
_cell.length_b   1.000
_cell.length_c   1.000
_cell.angle_alpha   90.00
_cell.angle_beta   90.00
_cell.angle_gamma   90.00
#
_symmetry.space_group_name_H-M   'P 1'
#
loop_
_entity.id
_entity.type
_entity.pdbx_description
1 polymer ?
#
loop_
_entity_poly.entity_id
_entity_poly.type
_entity_poly.pdbx_seq_one_letter_code
_entity_poly.pdbx_strand_id
1 'polypeptide(L)'
;MRRLHADLCRELRADYADLSKELKLPASFFDHLRLAFPLESYSTWKVVGWIETLNDLLYLLDVYQQLNIEQDRTDFAVQLFDECQEKFFEHGYFNDVFPSGRPQARGLGKRVFALCRRLAEELTQEALWFDPRLSVTWMRRQKIVRWDVPGSLQDHFEKAELPGAIATGIAGAWCQAPQNKRQILSRSSRGVVFRVESSEIRVKIGRMVLPIWSELEKCEQWHWAYRPPVVAVHGKTGPITVGPTLGYGKDRQPRSVKSTDRRQVERITRAWETIQLAWPDGHDVLALLTNRIIPLHAKGVVSFSYRHRPGLSFINCFDRDNLDLIDDVIHENSHHHLNLLLRKNLMYRGDHNQQIFYSPWRRSLRPLRGILHATFTFTMGALLFQHLASWGAGHTGSVRWKQAGLSQRDLQRARFRCLEEVESVRYSLLDLQYADEQLGWLTSAGQQLVRELAAAITHIEGSSKHFRRDVERSSFGPALRRHIRELQRARHIYGPIRVSESGA
;
A
#
# COMPACT_ATOMS: atom_id res chain seq x y z
N MET A 1 -2.06 8.12 13.61
CA MET A 1 -0.61 8.02 13.39
C MET A 1 0.22 8.78 14.42
N ARG A 2 0.18 10.12 14.55
CA ARG A 2 1.01 10.82 15.58
C ARG A 2 0.77 10.37 17.02
N ARG A 3 -0.51 10.15 17.40
CA ARG A 3 -0.87 9.58 18.72
C ARG A 3 -0.31 8.16 18.88
N LEU A 4 -0.61 7.27 17.92
CA LEU A 4 -0.06 5.92 17.88
C LEU A 4 1.47 5.89 18.02
N HIS A 5 2.22 6.74 17.31
CA HIS A 5 3.67 6.86 17.48
C HIS A 5 4.06 7.19 18.93
N ALA A 6 3.34 8.10 19.59
CA ALA A 6 3.61 8.43 20.99
C ALA A 6 3.32 7.25 21.94
N ASP A 7 2.25 6.50 21.67
CA ASP A 7 1.85 5.35 22.49
C ASP A 7 2.83 4.19 22.31
N LEU A 8 3.21 3.85 21.07
CA LEU A 8 4.23 2.84 20.78
C LEU A 8 5.59 3.17 21.42
N CYS A 9 6.02 4.43 21.38
CA CYS A 9 7.26 4.87 22.06
C CYS A 9 7.15 4.84 23.59
N ARG A 10 5.94 4.91 24.15
CA ARG A 10 5.72 4.74 25.60
C ARG A 10 5.82 3.27 25.97
N GLU A 11 5.09 2.42 25.25
CA GLU A 11 5.06 0.96 25.44
C GLU A 11 6.47 0.35 25.27
N LEU A 12 7.22 0.75 24.23
CA LEU A 12 8.60 0.32 24.02
C LEU A 12 9.54 0.61 25.21
N ARG A 13 9.28 1.68 25.97
CA ARG A 13 10.08 2.06 27.13
C ARG A 13 9.56 1.47 28.44
N ALA A 14 8.26 1.28 28.56
CA ALA A 14 7.62 0.79 29.77
C ALA A 14 7.67 -0.74 29.83
N ASP A 15 7.22 -1.40 28.78
CA ASP A 15 6.88 -2.83 28.80
C ASP A 15 7.99 -3.69 28.16
N TYR A 16 8.78 -3.08 27.26
CA TYR A 16 9.86 -3.78 26.53
C TYR A 16 11.26 -3.19 26.74
N ALA A 17 11.52 -2.55 27.88
CA ALA A 17 12.79 -1.85 28.14
C ALA A 17 14.05 -2.74 27.91
N ASP A 18 14.03 -3.97 28.42
CA ASP A 18 15.16 -4.89 28.30
C ASP A 18 15.38 -5.37 26.86
N LEU A 19 14.30 -5.78 26.18
CA LEU A 19 14.35 -6.18 24.77
C LEU A 19 14.74 -5.01 23.86
N SER A 20 14.27 -3.80 24.16
CA SER A 20 14.64 -2.57 23.47
C SER A 20 16.15 -2.30 23.57
N LYS A 21 16.73 -2.52 24.75
CA LYS A 21 18.19 -2.44 24.98
C LYS A 21 18.95 -3.53 24.22
N GLU A 22 18.45 -4.77 24.25
CA GLU A 22 19.06 -5.90 23.52
C GLU A 22 19.06 -5.67 21.99
N LEU A 23 17.95 -5.17 21.46
CA LEU A 23 17.78 -4.83 20.05
C LEU A 23 18.39 -3.47 19.66
N LYS A 24 18.95 -2.73 20.63
CA LYS A 24 19.58 -1.42 20.46
C LYS A 24 18.66 -0.36 19.83
N LEU A 25 17.37 -0.41 20.15
CA LEU A 25 16.38 0.54 19.65
C LEU A 25 16.59 1.92 20.30
N PRO A 26 16.73 3.00 19.52
CA PRO A 26 16.94 4.34 20.06
C PRO A 26 15.58 5.00 20.40
N ALA A 27 14.84 4.48 21.38
CA ALA A 27 13.49 4.95 21.70
C ALA A 27 13.41 6.48 21.94
N SER A 28 14.43 7.08 22.57
CA SER A 28 14.50 8.53 22.77
C SER A 28 14.73 9.33 21.48
N PHE A 29 15.35 8.71 20.46
CA PHE A 29 15.47 9.30 19.13
C PHE A 29 14.15 9.25 18.37
N PHE A 30 13.40 8.15 18.48
CA PHE A 30 12.06 8.06 17.88
C PHE A 30 11.13 9.14 18.41
N ASP A 31 11.18 9.42 19.72
CA ASP A 31 10.51 10.56 20.34
C ASP A 31 11.02 11.92 19.81
N HIS A 32 12.32 12.04 19.58
CA HIS A 32 12.88 13.26 19.01
C HIS A 32 12.33 13.54 17.61
N LEU A 33 12.26 12.51 16.75
CA LEU A 33 11.62 12.60 15.44
C LEU A 33 10.13 12.97 15.58
N ARG A 34 9.44 12.38 16.56
CA ARG A 34 8.02 12.67 16.80
C ARG A 34 7.75 14.15 17.04
N LEU A 35 8.64 14.80 17.80
CA LEU A 35 8.57 16.21 18.16
C LEU A 35 9.02 17.13 17.02
N ALA A 36 9.93 16.67 16.18
CA ALA A 36 10.48 17.44 15.07
C ALA A 36 9.61 17.40 13.81
N PHE A 37 8.90 16.30 13.55
CA PHE A 37 8.08 16.17 12.36
C PHE A 37 6.84 17.07 12.41
N PRO A 38 6.56 17.82 11.32
CA PRO A 38 5.32 18.55 11.21
C PRO A 38 4.15 17.57 11.03
N LEU A 39 2.92 18.03 11.31
CA LEU A 39 1.77 17.14 11.44
C LEU A 39 1.44 16.40 10.14
N GLU A 40 1.60 17.06 9.00
CA GLU A 40 1.42 16.52 7.64
C GLU A 40 2.38 15.38 7.30
N SER A 41 3.51 15.25 8.00
CA SER A 41 4.42 14.11 7.78
C SER A 41 3.75 12.78 8.14
N TYR A 42 2.79 12.80 9.08
CA TYR A 42 2.06 11.62 9.55
C TYR A 42 0.95 11.14 8.60
N SER A 43 0.85 11.74 7.41
CA SER A 43 0.05 11.24 6.28
C SER A 43 0.90 10.85 5.08
N THR A 44 2.23 10.78 5.23
CA THR A 44 3.12 10.34 4.14
C THR A 44 3.37 8.84 4.22
N TRP A 45 3.42 8.18 3.06
CA TRP A 45 3.68 6.74 2.95
C TRP A 45 4.88 6.26 3.79
N LYS A 46 5.94 7.07 3.85
CA LYS A 46 7.20 6.69 4.51
C LYS A 46 7.09 6.73 6.02
N VAL A 47 6.60 7.84 6.58
CA VAL A 47 6.43 7.97 8.04
C VAL A 47 5.35 7.02 8.55
N VAL A 48 4.24 6.90 7.82
CA VAL A 48 3.16 5.98 8.22
C VAL A 48 3.65 4.53 8.16
N GLY A 49 4.29 4.11 7.06
CA GLY A 49 4.84 2.76 6.96
C GLY A 49 5.92 2.45 8.00
N TRP A 50 6.71 3.45 8.41
CA TRP A 50 7.68 3.32 9.51
C TRP A 50 6.99 3.11 10.86
N ILE A 51 5.93 3.86 11.18
CA ILE A 51 5.14 3.67 12.41
C ILE A 51 4.45 2.30 12.42
N GLU A 52 3.93 1.83 11.28
CA GLU A 52 3.34 0.49 11.15
C GLU A 52 4.40 -0.60 11.39
N THR A 53 5.61 -0.43 10.85
CA THR A 53 6.72 -1.37 11.11
C THR A 53 7.08 -1.39 12.61
N LEU A 54 6.98 -0.24 13.31
CA LEU A 54 7.19 -0.17 14.76
C LEU A 54 6.06 -0.88 15.52
N ASN A 55 4.82 -0.71 15.09
CA ASN A 55 3.67 -1.41 15.63
C ASN A 55 3.81 -2.94 15.49
N ASP A 56 4.22 -3.41 14.31
CA ASP A 56 4.45 -4.83 14.05
C ASP A 56 5.59 -5.38 14.90
N LEU A 57 6.66 -4.60 15.11
CA LEU A 57 7.73 -4.97 16.02
C LEU A 57 7.22 -5.15 17.45
N LEU A 58 6.45 -4.21 18.00
CA LEU A 58 5.94 -4.33 19.37
C LEU A 58 5.04 -5.55 19.54
N TYR A 59 4.16 -5.82 18.57
CA TYR A 59 3.38 -7.06 18.54
C TYR A 59 4.29 -8.31 18.54
N LEU A 60 5.36 -8.33 17.75
CA LEU A 60 6.28 -9.48 17.72
C LEU A 60 7.13 -9.62 18.99
N LEU A 61 7.40 -8.52 19.71
CA LEU A 61 8.04 -8.56 21.03
C LEU A 61 7.12 -9.22 22.06
N ASP A 62 5.83 -8.88 22.05
CA ASP A 62 4.81 -9.52 22.88
C ASP A 62 4.73 -11.03 22.60
N VAL A 63 4.60 -11.41 21.32
CA VAL A 63 4.62 -12.81 20.88
C VAL A 63 5.89 -13.53 21.35
N TYR A 64 7.05 -12.87 21.28
CA TYR A 64 8.32 -13.45 21.75
C TYR A 64 8.33 -13.65 23.27
N GLN A 65 7.84 -12.69 24.05
CA GLN A 65 7.73 -12.83 25.50
C GLN A 65 6.75 -13.94 25.88
N GLN A 66 5.57 -14.00 25.25
CA GLN A 66 4.58 -15.04 25.47
C GLN A 66 5.14 -16.43 25.15
N LEU A 67 5.84 -16.59 24.02
CA LEU A 67 6.45 -17.85 23.63
C LEU A 67 7.52 -18.35 24.63
N ASN A 68 8.17 -17.44 25.36
CA ASN A 68 9.18 -17.81 26.36
C ASN A 68 8.57 -18.38 27.64
N ILE A 69 7.32 -18.03 27.96
CA ILE A 69 6.59 -18.55 29.13
C ILE A 69 5.63 -19.70 28.78
N GLU A 70 5.29 -19.86 27.49
CA GLU A 70 4.36 -20.87 27.01
C GLU A 70 4.90 -22.30 27.18
N GLN A 71 4.05 -23.17 27.74
CA GLN A 71 4.35 -24.59 27.96
C GLN A 71 4.02 -25.41 26.71
N ASP A 72 2.86 -25.19 26.08
CA ASP A 72 2.49 -25.87 24.84
C ASP A 72 2.93 -25.07 23.62
N ARG A 73 4.20 -25.24 23.28
CA ARG A 73 4.79 -24.58 22.10
C ARG A 73 4.26 -25.10 20.78
N THR A 74 3.64 -26.28 20.76
CA THR A 74 3.10 -26.85 19.51
C THR A 74 1.79 -26.18 19.18
N ASP A 75 0.87 -26.12 20.15
CA ASP A 75 -0.40 -25.43 19.99
C ASP A 75 -0.20 -23.95 19.70
N PHE A 76 0.68 -23.28 20.46
CA PHE A 76 1.04 -21.89 20.20
C PHE A 76 1.54 -21.65 18.76
N ALA A 77 2.36 -22.57 18.23
CA ALA A 77 2.87 -22.45 16.87
C ALA A 77 1.77 -22.61 15.80
N VAL A 78 0.71 -23.37 16.09
CA VAL A 78 -0.47 -23.49 15.22
C VAL A 78 -1.28 -22.20 15.27
N GLN A 79 -1.59 -21.70 16.47
CA GLN A 79 -2.35 -20.46 16.65
C GLN A 79 -1.63 -19.26 16.00
N LEU A 80 -0.33 -19.09 16.26
CA LEU A 80 0.46 -18.02 15.66
C LEU A 80 0.55 -18.17 14.13
N PHE A 81 0.59 -19.39 13.61
CA PHE A 81 0.59 -19.63 12.17
C PHE A 81 -0.70 -19.13 11.54
N ASP A 82 -1.85 -19.51 12.10
CA ASP A 82 -3.16 -19.08 11.62
C ASP A 82 -3.31 -17.55 11.72
N GLU A 83 -2.89 -16.96 12.85
CA GLU A 83 -2.92 -15.51 13.04
C GLU A 83 -2.01 -14.78 12.03
N CYS A 84 -0.80 -15.29 11.76
CA CYS A 84 0.08 -14.69 10.77
C CYS A 84 -0.45 -14.83 9.33
N GLN A 85 -1.20 -15.89 9.02
CA GLN A 85 -1.91 -16.03 7.75
C GLN A 85 -3.01 -14.97 7.57
N GLU A 86 -3.51 -14.40 8.65
CA GLU A 86 -4.53 -13.34 8.60
C GLU A 86 -3.94 -11.93 8.66
N LYS A 87 -3.00 -11.72 9.59
CA LYS A 87 -2.44 -10.39 9.89
C LYS A 87 -1.28 -10.02 8.97
N PHE A 88 -0.45 -11.00 8.59
CA PHE A 88 0.82 -10.75 7.89
C PHE A 88 0.91 -11.40 6.50
N PHE A 89 -0.20 -11.83 5.90
CA PHE A 89 -0.19 -12.47 4.58
C PHE A 89 0.42 -11.60 3.46
N GLU A 90 0.40 -10.28 3.63
CA GLU A 90 0.97 -9.32 2.68
C GLU A 90 2.44 -8.98 2.99
N HIS A 91 2.99 -9.49 4.09
CA HIS A 91 4.36 -9.22 4.53
C HIS A 91 5.28 -10.41 4.20
N GLY A 92 6.57 -10.12 3.98
CA GLY A 92 7.61 -11.17 4.04
C GLY A 92 7.73 -11.87 5.41
N TYR A 93 7.11 -11.32 6.47
CA TYR A 93 7.24 -11.78 7.86
C TYR A 93 6.80 -13.22 8.04
N PHE A 94 5.71 -13.62 7.38
CA PHE A 94 5.20 -14.99 7.47
C PHE A 94 6.26 -16.02 7.06
N ASN A 95 7.00 -15.75 5.98
CA ASN A 95 8.05 -16.65 5.50
C ASN A 95 9.29 -16.65 6.43
N ASP A 96 9.56 -15.57 7.15
CA ASP A 96 10.64 -15.53 8.14
C ASP A 96 10.31 -16.38 9.38
N VAL A 97 9.05 -16.35 9.82
CA VAL A 97 8.59 -17.09 11.00
C VAL A 97 8.29 -18.56 10.65
N PHE A 98 7.72 -18.83 9.47
CA PHE A 98 7.29 -20.15 9.00
C PHE A 98 7.80 -20.45 7.57
N PRO A 99 9.11 -20.65 7.38
CA PRO A 99 9.72 -20.78 6.06
C PRO A 99 9.28 -22.01 5.26
N SER A 100 8.72 -23.02 5.92
CA SER A 100 8.17 -24.23 5.30
C SER A 100 6.70 -24.10 4.90
N GLY A 101 6.05 -22.99 5.23
CA GLY A 101 4.61 -22.81 5.06
C GLY A 101 3.77 -23.74 5.96
N ARG A 102 4.32 -24.21 7.08
CA ARG A 102 3.62 -25.06 8.06
C ARG A 102 3.91 -24.57 9.49
N PRO A 103 3.00 -24.80 10.45
CA PRO A 103 3.26 -24.51 11.86
C PRO A 103 4.43 -25.36 12.36
N GLN A 104 5.42 -24.70 12.97
CA GLN A 104 6.67 -25.36 13.42
C GLN A 104 7.16 -24.76 14.74
N ALA A 105 6.91 -25.46 15.85
CA ALA A 105 7.36 -25.06 17.18
C ALA A 105 8.90 -25.04 17.31
N ARG A 106 9.58 -26.02 16.70
CA ARG A 106 11.03 -26.16 16.82
C ARG A 106 11.73 -24.93 16.24
N GLY A 107 12.48 -24.22 17.08
CA GLY A 107 13.23 -23.03 16.69
C GLY A 107 12.38 -21.78 16.46
N LEU A 108 11.08 -21.80 16.78
CA LEU A 108 10.16 -20.68 16.57
C LEU A 108 10.67 -19.40 17.25
N GLY A 109 11.07 -19.48 18.52
CA GLY A 109 11.56 -18.30 19.25
C GLY A 109 12.80 -17.67 18.64
N LYS A 110 13.71 -18.49 18.08
CA LYS A 110 14.88 -17.97 17.35
C LYS A 110 14.48 -17.23 16.07
N ARG A 111 13.46 -17.71 15.36
CA ARG A 111 12.96 -17.08 14.13
C ARG A 111 12.19 -15.79 14.42
N VAL A 112 11.29 -15.80 15.42
CA VAL A 112 10.57 -14.60 15.86
C VAL A 112 11.55 -13.52 16.34
N PHE A 113 12.54 -13.87 17.17
CA PHE A 113 13.53 -12.91 17.63
C PHE A 113 14.43 -12.40 16.49
N ALA A 114 14.81 -13.26 15.53
CA ALA A 114 15.55 -12.84 14.36
C ALA A 114 14.76 -11.84 13.50
N LEU A 115 13.44 -12.03 13.37
CA LEU A 115 12.55 -11.07 12.74
C LEU A 115 12.50 -9.75 13.53
N CYS A 116 12.33 -9.79 14.85
CA CYS A 116 12.36 -8.59 15.71
C CYS A 116 13.66 -7.78 15.50
N ARG A 117 14.81 -8.45 15.46
CA ARG A 117 16.10 -7.82 15.18
C ARG A 117 16.16 -7.19 13.80
N ARG A 118 15.68 -7.88 12.77
CA ARG A 118 15.61 -7.33 11.41
C ARG A 118 14.77 -6.07 11.36
N LEU A 119 13.58 -6.08 11.97
CA LEU A 119 12.70 -4.91 12.02
C LEU A 119 13.30 -3.77 12.83
N ALA A 120 13.97 -4.05 13.95
CA ALA A 120 14.67 -3.04 14.74
C ALA A 120 15.80 -2.35 13.95
N GLU A 121 16.57 -3.12 13.18
CA GLU A 121 17.61 -2.60 12.27
C GLU A 121 16.98 -1.74 11.16
N GLU A 122 15.92 -2.23 10.49
CA GLU A 122 15.20 -1.49 9.44
C GLU A 122 14.61 -0.17 9.97
N LEU A 123 13.94 -0.21 11.13
CA LEU A 123 13.36 0.97 11.79
C LEU A 123 14.42 2.00 12.14
N THR A 124 15.56 1.56 12.69
CA THR A 124 16.64 2.44 13.12
C THR A 124 17.36 3.06 11.91
N GLN A 125 17.62 2.26 10.88
CA GLN A 125 18.18 2.75 9.61
C GLN A 125 17.23 3.76 8.96
N GLU A 126 15.94 3.47 8.84
CA GLU A 126 14.99 4.38 8.22
C GLU A 126 14.84 5.69 9.02
N ALA A 127 14.79 5.59 10.35
CA ALA A 127 14.76 6.73 11.26
C ALA A 127 15.96 7.67 11.08
N LEU A 128 17.16 7.10 10.95
CA LEU A 128 18.41 7.83 10.71
C LEU A 128 18.33 8.74 9.48
N TRP A 129 17.67 8.27 8.42
CA TRP A 129 17.65 8.91 7.11
C TRP A 129 16.41 9.74 6.82
N PHE A 130 15.45 9.85 7.76
CA PHE A 130 14.38 10.85 7.60
C PHE A 130 14.96 12.26 7.53
N ASP A 131 15.90 12.57 8.42
CA ASP A 131 16.66 13.81 8.42
C ASP A 131 18.02 13.57 9.12
N PRO A 132 19.14 13.49 8.35
CA PRO A 132 20.48 13.35 8.90
C PRO A 132 20.85 14.40 9.96
N ARG A 133 20.36 15.63 9.82
CA ARG A 133 20.65 16.73 10.75
C ARG A 133 19.99 16.48 12.10
N LEU A 134 18.76 15.97 12.12
CA LEU A 134 18.08 15.60 13.37
C LEU A 134 18.84 14.48 14.08
N SER A 135 19.33 13.49 13.34
CA SER A 135 20.13 12.38 13.88
C SER A 135 21.39 12.88 14.60
N VAL A 136 22.18 13.73 13.94
CA VAL A 136 23.40 14.31 14.50
C VAL A 136 23.11 15.26 15.66
N THR A 137 22.04 16.06 15.55
CA THR A 137 21.64 16.99 16.61
C THR A 137 21.17 16.26 17.87
N TRP A 138 20.38 15.20 17.72
CA TRP A 138 19.99 14.34 18.82
C TRP A 138 21.22 13.73 19.50
N MET A 139 22.15 13.18 18.74
CA MET A 139 23.40 12.63 19.28
C MET A 139 24.20 13.63 20.12
N ARG A 140 24.38 14.86 19.60
CA ARG A 140 25.05 15.93 20.34
C ARG A 140 24.33 16.23 21.65
N ARG A 141 22.99 16.31 21.64
CA ARG A 141 22.18 16.55 22.85
C ARG A 141 22.30 15.42 23.87
N GLN A 142 22.41 14.17 23.42
CA GLN A 142 22.61 13.01 24.28
C GLN A 142 24.08 12.82 24.73
N LYS A 143 25.00 13.70 24.28
CA LYS A 143 26.46 13.57 24.52
C LYS A 143 27.02 12.22 24.05
N ILE A 144 26.41 11.62 23.03
CA ILE A 144 26.91 10.39 22.42
C ILE A 144 28.02 10.78 21.45
N VAL A 145 29.22 10.23 21.62
CA VAL A 145 30.36 10.52 20.75
C VAL A 145 30.21 9.83 19.39
N ARG A 146 29.71 8.60 19.40
CA ARG A 146 29.53 7.78 18.21
C ARG A 146 28.34 6.86 18.35
N TRP A 147 27.53 6.77 17.30
CA TRP A 147 26.42 5.84 17.19
C TRP A 147 26.58 5.01 15.92
N ASP A 148 26.72 3.71 16.08
CA ASP A 148 26.81 2.76 14.97
C ASP A 148 25.44 2.12 14.75
N VAL A 149 24.85 2.39 13.59
CA VAL A 149 23.56 1.83 13.16
C VAL A 149 23.83 0.73 12.14
N PRO A 150 23.57 -0.55 12.46
CA PRO A 150 23.57 -1.61 11.47
C PRO A 150 22.55 -1.33 10.38
N GLY A 151 22.84 -1.74 9.15
CA GLY A 151 21.89 -1.57 8.06
C GLY A 151 22.20 -2.42 6.84
N SER A 152 21.36 -2.22 5.83
CA SER A 152 21.41 -2.90 4.54
C SER A 152 21.32 -1.90 3.39
N LEU A 153 22.06 -2.19 2.31
CA LEU A 153 21.98 -1.47 1.03
C LEU A 153 21.49 -2.40 -0.10
N GLN A 154 20.78 -3.47 0.26
CA GLN A 154 20.17 -4.40 -0.70
C GLN A 154 18.93 -3.80 -1.36
N ASP A 155 18.43 -4.48 -2.39
CA ASP A 155 17.11 -4.21 -2.94
C ASP A 155 16.04 -4.34 -1.84
N HIS A 156 15.14 -3.38 -1.77
CA HIS A 156 13.95 -3.46 -0.92
C HIS A 156 12.71 -3.43 -1.79
N PHE A 157 12.19 -4.59 -2.16
CA PHE A 157 11.09 -4.70 -3.11
C PHE A 157 9.77 -4.12 -2.58
N GLU A 158 9.45 -4.32 -1.30
CA GLU A 158 8.22 -3.79 -0.68
C GLU A 158 8.17 -2.25 -0.61
N LYS A 159 9.32 -1.57 -0.66
CA LYS A 159 9.44 -0.10 -0.70
C LYS A 159 9.87 0.43 -2.08
N ALA A 160 10.20 -0.47 -3.00
CA ALA A 160 10.85 -0.21 -4.28
C ALA A 160 12.07 0.74 -4.15
N GLU A 161 13.00 0.41 -3.26
CA GLU A 161 14.24 1.17 -3.09
C GLU A 161 15.38 0.59 -3.93
N LEU A 162 16.20 1.48 -4.50
CA LEU A 162 17.30 1.10 -5.38
C LEU A 162 18.44 0.43 -4.61
N PRO A 163 19.09 -0.61 -5.17
CA PRO A 163 20.25 -1.22 -4.55
C PRO A 163 21.42 -0.24 -4.49
N GLY A 164 22.13 -0.23 -3.37
CA GLY A 164 23.26 0.69 -3.15
C GLY A 164 22.87 2.16 -3.04
N ALA A 165 21.58 2.46 -2.88
CA ALA A 165 21.07 3.79 -2.56
C ALA A 165 20.56 3.85 -1.12
N ILE A 166 20.46 5.06 -0.60
CA ILE A 166 19.86 5.35 0.71
C ILE A 166 18.66 6.25 0.47
N ALA A 167 17.47 5.78 0.84
CA ALA A 167 16.27 6.59 0.80
C ALA A 167 16.27 7.61 1.94
N THR A 168 16.26 8.89 1.62
CA THR A 168 16.34 10.02 2.58
C THR A 168 15.12 10.91 2.51
N GLY A 169 14.80 11.62 3.59
CA GLY A 169 13.60 12.45 3.66
C GLY A 169 12.31 11.64 3.71
N ILE A 170 11.17 12.35 3.75
CA ILE A 170 9.81 11.75 3.81
C ILE A 170 9.15 11.61 2.42
N ALA A 171 9.59 12.39 1.44
CA ALA A 171 9.02 12.43 0.09
C ALA A 171 9.66 11.40 -0.88
N GLY A 172 10.56 10.56 -0.39
CA GLY A 172 11.24 9.55 -1.22
C GLY A 172 12.37 10.11 -2.08
N ALA A 173 13.11 11.09 -1.54
CA ALA A 173 14.43 11.44 -2.03
C ALA A 173 15.41 10.31 -1.74
N TRP A 174 16.57 10.31 -2.39
CA TRP A 174 17.59 9.29 -2.16
C TRP A 174 18.97 9.80 -2.50
N CYS A 175 20.00 9.20 -1.93
CA CYS A 175 21.38 9.44 -2.34
C CYS A 175 22.04 8.14 -2.81
N GLN A 176 22.99 8.27 -3.73
CA GLN A 176 23.66 7.13 -4.33
C GLN A 176 25.16 7.21 -4.18
N ALA A 177 25.77 6.07 -3.88
CA ALA A 177 27.20 5.98 -3.80
C ALA A 177 27.91 6.28 -5.15
N PRO A 178 29.16 6.76 -5.10
CA PRO A 178 30.01 6.96 -6.27
C PRO A 178 30.12 5.71 -7.14
N GLN A 179 30.13 5.87 -8.47
CA GLN A 179 30.04 4.78 -9.44
C GLN A 179 31.12 3.71 -9.26
N ASN A 180 32.35 4.12 -8.97
CA ASN A 180 33.51 3.25 -8.69
C ASN A 180 33.40 2.44 -7.38
N LYS A 181 32.44 2.74 -6.51
CA LYS A 181 32.17 2.00 -5.27
C LYS A 181 30.91 1.14 -5.33
N ARG A 182 30.03 1.36 -6.32
CA ARG A 182 28.72 0.67 -6.42
C ARG A 182 28.82 -0.85 -6.50
N GLN A 183 29.77 -1.38 -7.26
CA GLN A 183 29.95 -2.84 -7.38
C GLN A 183 30.39 -3.50 -6.06
N ILE A 184 31.16 -2.78 -5.25
CA ILE A 184 31.61 -3.28 -3.93
C ILE A 184 30.44 -3.22 -2.94
N LEU A 185 29.69 -2.11 -2.99
CA LEU A 185 28.49 -1.88 -2.19
C LEU A 185 27.38 -2.89 -2.48
N SER A 186 27.15 -3.24 -3.74
CA SER A 186 26.13 -4.23 -4.10
C SER A 186 26.48 -5.64 -3.61
N ARG A 187 27.77 -6.01 -3.65
CA ARG A 187 28.27 -7.32 -3.20
C ARG A 187 28.34 -7.49 -1.67
N SER A 188 28.56 -6.39 -0.94
CA SER A 188 28.73 -6.41 0.54
C SER A 188 27.55 -5.75 1.29
N SER A 189 26.38 -5.75 0.64
CA SER A 189 25.19 -4.96 1.00
C SER A 189 24.48 -5.41 2.28
N ARG A 190 24.79 -6.60 2.82
CA ARG A 190 24.04 -7.28 3.91
C ARG A 190 24.64 -7.08 5.31
N GLY A 191 25.54 -6.13 5.48
CA GLY A 191 26.25 -5.91 6.76
C GLY A 191 26.96 -4.57 6.79
N VAL A 192 26.26 -3.50 6.39
CA VAL A 192 26.81 -2.16 6.46
C VAL A 192 26.57 -1.57 7.84
N VAL A 193 27.46 -0.67 8.27
CA VAL A 193 27.27 0.10 9.51
C VAL A 193 27.31 1.58 9.16
N PHE A 194 26.22 2.29 9.43
CA PHE A 194 26.19 3.74 9.37
C PHE A 194 26.72 4.29 10.69
N ARG A 195 27.88 4.93 10.62
CA ARG A 195 28.50 5.59 11.75
C ARG A 195 28.09 7.04 11.78
N VAL A 196 27.38 7.43 12.82
CA VAL A 196 26.96 8.80 13.10
C VAL A 196 27.90 9.40 14.13
N GLU A 197 28.49 10.54 13.79
CA GLU A 197 29.41 11.31 14.61
C GLU A 197 28.84 12.74 14.78
N SER A 198 29.54 13.61 15.51
CA SER A 198 29.02 14.93 15.93
C SER A 198 28.70 15.90 14.78
N SER A 199 29.18 15.65 13.57
CA SER A 199 28.99 16.51 12.40
C SER A 199 28.95 15.73 11.08
N GLU A 200 28.93 14.40 11.10
CA GLU A 200 28.96 13.60 9.87
C GLU A 200 28.35 12.22 10.03
N ILE A 201 27.93 11.64 8.90
CA ILE A 201 27.48 10.26 8.78
C ILE A 201 28.32 9.58 7.71
N ARG A 202 28.93 8.46 8.10
CA ARG A 202 29.78 7.62 7.25
C ARG A 202 29.19 6.22 7.14
N VAL A 203 29.39 5.54 6.02
CA VAL A 203 29.12 4.11 5.92
C VAL A 203 30.42 3.32 6.00
N LYS A 204 30.40 2.27 6.82
CA LYS A 204 31.48 1.29 6.96
C LYS A 204 31.06 -0.04 6.36
N ILE A 205 31.93 -0.61 5.52
CA ILE A 205 31.73 -1.90 4.86
C ILE A 205 33.05 -2.67 4.88
N GLY A 206 33.12 -3.70 5.72
CA GLY A 206 34.38 -4.36 6.02
C GLY A 206 35.43 -3.35 6.52
N ARG A 207 36.49 -3.13 5.73
CA ARG A 207 37.55 -2.15 6.00
C ARG A 207 37.32 -0.78 5.36
N MET A 208 36.37 -0.66 4.43
CA MET A 208 36.09 0.59 3.72
C MET A 208 35.21 1.50 4.59
N VAL A 209 35.54 2.79 4.63
CA VAL A 209 34.74 3.83 5.27
C VAL A 209 34.56 4.96 4.27
N LEU A 210 33.31 5.36 4.01
CA LEU A 210 32.98 6.42 3.05
C LEU A 210 32.06 7.45 3.71
N PRO A 211 32.32 8.76 3.56
CA PRO A 211 31.38 9.78 3.99
C PRO A 211 30.13 9.75 3.11
N ILE A 212 28.97 9.99 3.71
CA ILE A 212 27.67 10.12 3.02
C ILE A 212 27.16 11.55 3.14
N TRP A 213 27.18 12.09 4.36
CA TRP A 213 26.63 13.39 4.71
C TRP A 213 27.49 14.05 5.80
N SER A 214 27.62 15.38 5.76
CA SER A 214 28.25 16.18 6.81
C SER A 214 27.58 17.54 7.00
N GLU A 215 27.72 18.10 8.19
CA GLU A 215 27.37 19.49 8.53
C GLU A 215 28.67 20.30 8.63
N LEU A 216 28.87 21.25 7.72
CA LEU A 216 29.98 22.21 7.74
C LEU A 216 29.40 23.62 7.90
N GLU A 217 29.80 24.35 8.94
CA GLU A 217 29.33 25.73 9.19
C GLU A 217 27.78 25.90 9.17
N LYS A 218 27.06 24.88 9.66
CA LYS A 218 25.58 24.76 9.63
C LYS A 218 24.96 24.52 8.23
N CYS A 219 25.79 24.42 7.20
CA CYS A 219 25.40 23.99 5.86
C CYS A 219 25.51 22.47 5.73
N GLU A 220 24.54 21.87 5.04
CA GLU A 220 24.55 20.44 4.76
C GLU A 220 25.35 20.15 3.51
N GLN A 221 26.16 19.09 3.56
CA GLN A 221 26.92 18.62 2.42
C GLN A 221 26.68 17.12 2.22
N TRP A 222 26.16 16.78 1.04
CA TRP A 222 26.05 15.40 0.58
C TRP A 222 27.32 15.01 -0.17
N HIS A 223 27.98 13.94 0.29
CA HIS A 223 29.14 13.34 -0.40
C HIS A 223 28.72 12.30 -1.43
N TRP A 224 27.52 11.76 -1.25
CA TRP A 224 26.86 10.87 -2.21
C TRP A 224 25.95 11.69 -3.12
N ALA A 225 25.75 11.23 -4.35
CA ALA A 225 24.92 11.96 -5.31
C ALA A 225 23.47 11.99 -4.83
N TYR A 226 23.04 13.13 -4.29
CA TYR A 226 21.67 13.36 -3.84
C TYR A 226 20.75 13.52 -5.05
N ARG A 227 19.59 12.86 -4.98
CA ARG A 227 18.55 12.89 -6.00
C ARG A 227 17.24 13.29 -5.32
N PRO A 228 16.64 14.43 -5.72
CA PRO A 228 15.33 14.80 -5.20
C PRO A 228 14.27 13.77 -5.64
N PRO A 229 13.10 13.74 -4.99
CA PRO A 229 11.99 12.91 -5.42
C PRO A 229 11.58 13.26 -6.85
N VAL A 230 11.23 12.25 -7.64
CA VAL A 230 10.59 12.48 -8.94
C VAL A 230 9.13 12.80 -8.66
N VAL A 231 8.68 14.00 -9.03
CA VAL A 231 7.31 14.47 -8.80
C VAL A 231 6.51 14.30 -10.09
N ALA A 232 5.36 13.61 -10.01
CA ALA A 232 4.40 13.54 -11.11
C ALA A 232 3.53 14.79 -11.15
N VAL A 233 2.97 15.19 -10.01
CA VAL A 233 2.04 16.33 -9.87
C VAL A 233 2.22 16.98 -8.49
N HIS A 234 2.06 18.30 -8.41
CA HIS A 234 1.95 19.01 -7.14
C HIS A 234 0.47 19.09 -6.74
N GLY A 235 0.07 18.36 -5.69
CA GLY A 235 -1.29 18.36 -5.17
C GLY A 235 -1.49 19.37 -4.04
N LYS A 236 -2.74 19.58 -3.62
CA LYS A 236 -3.10 20.44 -2.48
C LYS A 236 -2.48 19.97 -1.16
N THR A 237 -2.36 18.66 -0.97
CA THR A 237 -1.87 17.97 0.23
C THR A 237 -0.36 17.71 0.20
N GLY A 238 0.32 18.03 -0.90
CA GLY A 238 1.74 17.78 -1.11
C GLY A 238 2.07 17.22 -2.49
N PRO A 239 3.37 17.04 -2.81
CA PRO A 239 3.79 16.46 -4.07
C PRO A 239 3.47 14.97 -4.14
N ILE A 240 2.99 14.55 -5.31
CA ILE A 240 2.75 13.14 -5.63
C ILE A 240 3.98 12.63 -6.35
N THR A 241 4.63 11.63 -5.74
CA THR A 241 5.94 11.18 -6.20
C THR A 241 5.87 9.87 -6.96
N VAL A 242 6.80 9.69 -7.90
CA VAL A 242 7.00 8.44 -8.63
C VAL A 242 8.28 7.81 -8.12
N GLY A 243 8.17 6.58 -7.63
CA GLY A 243 9.33 5.83 -7.20
C GLY A 243 10.03 5.11 -8.36
N PRO A 244 11.13 4.41 -8.06
CA PRO A 244 11.77 3.49 -8.98
C PRO A 244 10.80 2.44 -9.53
N THR A 245 11.05 1.95 -10.74
CA THR A 245 10.27 0.88 -11.37
C THR A 245 10.63 -0.46 -10.76
N LEU A 246 9.61 -1.20 -10.30
CA LEU A 246 9.74 -2.57 -9.81
C LEU A 246 9.53 -3.56 -10.97
N GLY A 247 10.55 -4.34 -11.28
CA GLY A 247 10.51 -5.34 -12.35
C GLY A 247 10.30 -6.75 -11.81
N TYR A 248 9.38 -7.49 -12.43
CA TYR A 248 9.08 -8.89 -12.09
C TYR A 248 9.64 -9.86 -13.12
N GLY A 249 9.98 -11.05 -12.65
CA GLY A 249 10.32 -12.19 -13.48
C GLY A 249 9.08 -12.88 -14.07
N LYS A 250 9.31 -13.85 -14.98
CA LYS A 250 8.24 -14.68 -15.55
C LYS A 250 7.52 -15.53 -14.51
N ASP A 251 8.17 -15.80 -13.38
CA ASP A 251 7.66 -16.49 -12.20
C ASP A 251 6.81 -15.60 -11.28
N ARG A 252 6.52 -14.35 -11.70
CA ARG A 252 5.79 -13.35 -10.91
C ARG A 252 6.45 -13.02 -9.57
N GLN A 253 7.78 -13.18 -9.49
CA GLN A 253 8.56 -12.73 -8.34
C GLN A 253 9.27 -11.42 -8.65
N PRO A 254 9.43 -10.51 -7.67
CA PRO A 254 10.28 -9.34 -7.80
C PRO A 254 11.71 -9.74 -8.18
N ARG A 255 12.31 -9.05 -9.16
CA ARG A 255 13.66 -9.35 -9.67
C ARG A 255 14.60 -8.16 -9.64
N SER A 256 14.09 -6.93 -9.79
CA SER A 256 14.94 -5.74 -9.84
C SER A 256 14.17 -4.48 -9.52
N VAL A 257 14.87 -3.49 -8.95
CA VAL A 257 14.41 -2.11 -8.84
C VAL A 257 15.31 -1.22 -9.69
N LYS A 258 14.72 -0.37 -10.55
CA LYS A 258 15.47 0.50 -11.47
C LYS A 258 14.87 1.90 -11.51
N SER A 259 15.67 2.91 -11.87
CA SER A 259 15.13 4.26 -12.08
C SER A 259 13.98 4.24 -13.08
N THR A 260 12.93 5.00 -12.82
CA THR A 260 11.76 5.10 -13.69
C THR A 260 12.02 6.01 -14.88
N ASP A 261 11.65 5.56 -16.07
CA ASP A 261 11.75 6.33 -17.30
C ASP A 261 10.79 7.53 -17.31
N ARG A 262 11.23 8.66 -17.87
CA ARG A 262 10.44 9.90 -17.97
C ARG A 262 9.06 9.68 -18.60
N ARG A 263 8.97 8.80 -19.61
CA ARG A 263 7.71 8.44 -20.27
C ARG A 263 6.68 7.88 -19.29
N GLN A 264 7.10 7.06 -18.32
CA GLN A 264 6.17 6.50 -17.34
C GLN A 264 5.70 7.55 -16.33
N VAL A 265 6.60 8.46 -15.95
CA VAL A 265 6.24 9.63 -15.12
C VAL A 265 5.18 10.47 -15.83
N GLU A 266 5.40 10.82 -17.10
CA GLU A 266 4.46 11.60 -17.92
C GLU A 266 3.09 10.90 -18.06
N ARG A 267 3.05 9.57 -18.17
CA ARG A 267 1.80 8.81 -18.21
C ARG A 267 1.03 8.86 -16.89
N ILE A 268 1.74 8.71 -15.77
CA ILE A 268 1.15 8.83 -14.43
C ILE A 268 0.61 10.25 -14.19
N THR A 269 1.39 11.27 -14.56
CA THR A 269 0.96 12.68 -14.52
C THR A 269 -0.33 12.88 -15.30
N ARG A 270 -0.41 12.38 -16.54
CA ARG A 270 -1.61 12.50 -17.37
C ARG A 270 -2.82 11.78 -16.78
N ALA A 271 -2.64 10.58 -16.24
CA ALA A 271 -3.74 9.86 -15.57
C ALA A 271 -4.27 10.66 -14.38
N TRP A 272 -3.37 11.21 -13.57
CA TRP A 272 -3.71 12.05 -12.41
C TRP A 272 -4.49 13.31 -12.80
N GLU A 273 -4.02 14.04 -13.80
CA GLU A 273 -4.70 15.24 -14.33
C GLU A 273 -6.06 14.90 -14.96
N THR A 274 -6.16 13.76 -15.63
CA THR A 274 -7.43 13.29 -16.22
C THR A 274 -8.47 13.03 -15.13
N ILE A 275 -8.07 12.39 -14.03
CA ILE A 275 -8.95 12.16 -12.87
C ILE A 275 -9.37 13.51 -12.26
N GLN A 276 -8.43 14.44 -12.07
CA GLN A 276 -8.72 15.78 -11.55
C GLN A 276 -9.78 16.52 -12.37
N LEU A 277 -9.71 16.42 -13.69
CA LEU A 277 -10.63 17.10 -14.59
C LEU A 277 -11.98 16.39 -14.72
N ALA A 278 -12.01 15.06 -14.67
CA ALA A 278 -13.23 14.27 -14.85
C ALA A 278 -14.01 14.08 -13.55
N TRP A 279 -13.32 13.94 -12.42
CA TRP A 279 -13.89 13.67 -11.10
C TRP A 279 -13.11 14.39 -9.98
N PRO A 280 -13.32 15.71 -9.81
CA PRO A 280 -12.59 16.52 -8.83
C PRO A 280 -12.69 15.98 -7.38
N ASP A 281 -13.87 15.53 -6.96
CA ASP A 281 -14.06 15.04 -5.58
C ASP A 281 -13.31 13.73 -5.34
N GLY A 282 -13.34 12.81 -6.32
CA GLY A 282 -12.54 11.58 -6.27
C GLY A 282 -11.04 11.86 -6.33
N HIS A 283 -10.65 12.91 -7.05
CA HIS A 283 -9.26 13.38 -7.08
C HIS A 283 -8.79 13.92 -5.73
N ASP A 284 -9.63 14.67 -5.01
CA ASP A 284 -9.28 15.17 -3.68
C ASP A 284 -9.03 14.02 -2.69
N VAL A 285 -9.81 12.94 -2.77
CA VAL A 285 -9.56 11.70 -2.00
C VAL A 285 -8.29 10.99 -2.47
N LEU A 286 -8.06 10.93 -3.78
CA LEU A 286 -6.85 10.37 -4.38
C LEU A 286 -5.58 11.07 -3.85
N ALA A 287 -5.56 12.40 -3.88
CA ALA A 287 -4.47 13.23 -3.40
C ALA A 287 -4.26 13.13 -1.87
N LEU A 288 -5.31 12.82 -1.12
CA LEU A 288 -5.21 12.63 0.33
C LEU A 288 -4.57 11.28 0.69
N LEU A 289 -4.90 10.22 -0.04
CA LEU A 289 -4.60 8.84 0.37
C LEU A 289 -3.50 8.15 -0.44
N THR A 290 -3.05 8.73 -1.56
CA THR A 290 -1.91 8.24 -2.35
C THR A 290 -0.83 9.31 -2.42
N ASN A 291 0.39 9.01 -1.94
CA ASN A 291 1.51 9.96 -1.98
C ASN A 291 2.64 9.50 -2.92
N ARG A 292 2.72 8.19 -3.18
CA ARG A 292 3.77 7.60 -4.01
C ARG A 292 3.24 6.48 -4.88
N ILE A 293 3.53 6.57 -6.17
CA ILE A 293 3.25 5.51 -7.15
C ILE A 293 4.56 4.85 -7.55
N ILE A 294 4.60 3.53 -7.47
CA ILE A 294 5.68 2.68 -7.96
C ILE A 294 5.24 2.08 -9.30
N PRO A 295 5.87 2.46 -10.41
CA PRO A 295 5.62 1.80 -11.68
C PRO A 295 6.04 0.33 -11.58
N LEU A 296 5.13 -0.56 -11.95
CA LEU A 296 5.32 -1.99 -11.95
C LEU A 296 5.51 -2.46 -13.39
N HIS A 297 6.59 -3.19 -13.65
CA HIS A 297 6.79 -3.90 -14.91
C HIS A 297 6.63 -5.40 -14.64
N ALA A 298 5.39 -5.87 -14.71
CA ALA A 298 5.04 -7.25 -14.35
C ALA A 298 3.89 -7.77 -15.23
N LYS A 299 4.21 -8.67 -16.15
CA LYS A 299 3.21 -9.27 -17.04
C LYS A 299 2.16 -10.05 -16.23
N GLY A 300 0.89 -9.69 -16.39
CA GLY A 300 -0.24 -10.36 -15.74
C GLY A 300 -0.47 -9.95 -14.28
N VAL A 301 0.27 -8.97 -13.76
CA VAL A 301 -0.06 -8.27 -12.52
C VAL A 301 -0.59 -6.90 -12.90
N VAL A 302 -1.76 -6.54 -12.38
CA VAL A 302 -2.44 -5.27 -12.70
C VAL A 302 -1.90 -4.17 -11.78
N SER A 303 -2.18 -4.28 -10.49
CA SER A 303 -1.74 -3.35 -9.46
C SER A 303 -1.85 -4.03 -8.10
N PHE A 304 -1.18 -3.48 -7.10
CA PHE A 304 -1.35 -3.86 -5.71
C PHE A 304 -0.86 -2.76 -4.76
N SER A 305 -1.27 -2.87 -3.51
CA SER A 305 -0.82 -2.04 -2.40
C SER A 305 -0.75 -2.91 -1.15
N TYR A 306 0.07 -2.50 -0.18
CA TYR A 306 0.18 -3.21 1.10
C TYR A 306 -0.63 -2.48 2.17
N ARG A 307 -1.40 -3.22 2.96
CA ARG A 307 -2.16 -2.67 4.09
C ARG A 307 -1.26 -1.90 5.07
N HIS A 308 -0.04 -2.38 5.30
CA HIS A 308 0.94 -1.77 6.21
C HIS A 308 1.79 -0.66 5.57
N ARG A 309 1.61 -0.37 4.27
CA ARG A 309 2.26 0.76 3.56
C ARG A 309 1.20 1.66 2.91
N PRO A 310 0.32 2.29 3.71
CA PRO A 310 -0.68 3.19 3.17
C PRO A 310 -0.02 4.35 2.41
N GLY A 311 -0.63 4.78 1.31
CA GLY A 311 -0.10 5.86 0.47
C GLY A 311 0.94 5.43 -0.57
N LEU A 312 1.34 4.16 -0.58
CA LEU A 312 2.22 3.55 -1.58
C LEU A 312 1.43 2.60 -2.50
N SER A 313 1.36 2.90 -3.79
CA SER A 313 0.64 2.09 -4.78
C SER A 313 1.56 1.55 -5.86
N PHE A 314 1.51 0.25 -6.13
CA PHE A 314 2.24 -0.40 -7.22
C PHE A 314 1.30 -0.59 -8.40
N ILE A 315 1.61 0.04 -9.53
CA ILE A 315 0.70 0.10 -10.68
C ILE A 315 1.41 -0.32 -11.95
N ASN A 316 0.83 -1.25 -12.71
CA ASN A 316 1.44 -1.67 -13.97
C ASN A 316 1.36 -0.55 -15.01
N CYS A 317 2.50 0.04 -15.33
CA CYS A 317 2.60 1.14 -16.30
C CYS A 317 3.14 0.67 -17.66
N PHE A 318 3.35 -0.62 -17.88
CA PHE A 318 4.02 -1.14 -19.09
C PHE A 318 3.08 -1.91 -20.00
N ASP A 319 2.19 -2.74 -19.43
CA ASP A 319 1.26 -3.60 -20.18
C ASP A 319 -0.20 -3.12 -20.11
N ARG A 320 -0.41 -1.82 -19.81
CA ARG A 320 -1.71 -1.18 -19.62
C ARG A 320 -1.82 0.05 -20.50
N ASP A 321 -3.00 0.31 -21.08
CA ASP A 321 -3.26 1.56 -21.81
C ASP A 321 -3.60 2.73 -20.86
N ASN A 322 -3.98 3.90 -21.39
CA ASN A 322 -4.20 5.08 -20.57
C ASN A 322 -5.50 5.03 -19.76
N LEU A 323 -6.56 4.42 -20.28
CA LEU A 323 -7.81 4.27 -19.53
C LEU A 323 -7.64 3.24 -18.40
N ASP A 324 -6.91 2.17 -18.69
CA ASP A 324 -6.53 1.16 -17.71
C ASP A 324 -5.68 1.76 -16.57
N LEU A 325 -4.71 2.61 -16.90
CA LEU A 325 -3.89 3.29 -15.88
C LEU A 325 -4.72 4.22 -14.98
N ILE A 326 -5.70 4.91 -15.54
CA ILE A 326 -6.62 5.77 -14.77
C ILE A 326 -7.45 4.92 -13.79
N ASP A 327 -7.98 3.78 -14.23
CA ASP A 327 -8.70 2.82 -13.39
C ASP A 327 -7.79 2.29 -12.27
N ASP A 328 -6.59 1.81 -12.60
CA ASP A 328 -5.66 1.22 -11.62
C ASP A 328 -5.25 2.21 -10.51
N VAL A 329 -5.08 3.50 -10.85
CA VAL A 329 -4.76 4.56 -9.87
C VAL A 329 -5.88 4.71 -8.84
N ILE A 330 -7.14 4.75 -9.29
CA ILE A 330 -8.30 4.85 -8.39
C ILE A 330 -8.55 3.52 -7.66
N HIS A 331 -8.33 2.38 -8.31
CA HIS A 331 -8.49 1.07 -7.69
C HIS A 331 -7.57 0.92 -6.47
N GLU A 332 -6.27 1.22 -6.63
CA GLU A 332 -5.33 1.18 -5.52
C GLU A 332 -5.61 2.25 -4.46
N ASN A 333 -6.06 3.44 -4.87
CA ASN A 333 -6.49 4.46 -3.91
C ASN A 333 -7.70 4.00 -3.08
N SER A 334 -8.62 3.28 -3.70
CA SER A 334 -9.80 2.73 -3.03
C SER A 334 -9.43 1.66 -2.01
N HIS A 335 -8.36 0.88 -2.25
CA HIS A 335 -7.76 0.00 -1.24
C HIS A 335 -7.25 0.79 -0.04
N HIS A 336 -6.49 1.88 -0.25
CA HIS A 336 -6.03 2.75 0.84
C HIS A 336 -7.20 3.34 1.63
N HIS A 337 -8.25 3.78 0.94
CA HIS A 337 -9.44 4.34 1.56
C HIS A 337 -10.17 3.32 2.43
N LEU A 338 -10.48 2.14 1.90
CA LEU A 338 -11.16 1.12 2.69
C LEU A 338 -10.31 0.66 3.86
N ASN A 339 -9.00 0.47 3.67
CA ASN A 339 -8.09 0.09 4.75
C ASN A 339 -8.11 1.13 5.89
N LEU A 340 -8.19 2.42 5.58
CA LEU A 340 -8.34 3.47 6.59
C LEU A 340 -9.68 3.35 7.34
N LEU A 341 -10.78 3.06 6.65
CA LEU A 341 -12.09 2.86 7.28
C LEU A 341 -12.11 1.64 8.20
N LEU A 342 -11.54 0.52 7.74
CA LEU A 342 -11.42 -0.74 8.49
C LEU A 342 -10.52 -0.61 9.73
N ARG A 343 -9.54 0.32 9.70
CA ARG A 343 -8.71 0.64 10.88
C ARG A 343 -9.47 1.46 11.92
N LYS A 344 -10.39 2.31 11.48
CA LYS A 344 -11.13 3.22 12.37
C LYS A 344 -12.40 2.60 12.94
N ASN A 345 -13.01 1.68 12.21
CA ASN A 345 -14.30 1.10 12.56
C ASN A 345 -14.25 -0.42 12.43
N LEU A 346 -14.81 -1.11 13.42
CA LEU A 346 -15.10 -2.52 13.32
C LEU A 346 -16.29 -2.70 12.36
N MET A 347 -16.12 -3.33 11.21
CA MET A 347 -17.18 -3.48 10.20
C MET A 347 -18.00 -4.77 10.33
N TYR A 348 -17.45 -5.79 11.00
CA TYR A 348 -18.05 -7.13 11.11
C TYR A 348 -17.99 -7.66 12.53
N ARG A 349 -18.84 -8.66 12.85
CA ARG A 349 -18.91 -9.31 14.16
C ARG A 349 -18.20 -10.67 14.16
N GLY A 350 -16.90 -10.68 14.45
CA GLY A 350 -16.09 -11.90 14.36
C GLY A 350 -15.52 -12.10 12.95
N ASP A 351 -14.84 -13.22 12.72
CA ASP A 351 -13.87 -13.31 11.62
C ASP A 351 -14.48 -13.73 10.27
N HIS A 352 -15.56 -14.51 10.28
CA HIS A 352 -16.36 -14.89 9.09
C HIS A 352 -15.54 -15.28 7.84
N ASN A 353 -14.53 -16.13 8.04
CA ASN A 353 -13.62 -16.57 6.99
C ASN A 353 -14.21 -17.62 6.03
N GLN A 354 -15.47 -18.04 6.23
CA GLN A 354 -16.11 -19.02 5.36
C GLN A 354 -16.31 -18.46 3.95
N GLN A 355 -15.87 -19.19 2.92
CA GLN A 355 -16.03 -18.79 1.53
C GLN A 355 -17.41 -19.15 1.01
N ILE A 356 -18.42 -18.34 1.32
CA ILE A 356 -19.83 -18.63 0.97
C ILE A 356 -20.46 -17.63 -0.01
N PHE A 357 -19.79 -16.51 -0.29
CA PHE A 357 -20.33 -15.48 -1.18
C PHE A 357 -19.61 -15.48 -2.52
N TYR A 358 -20.35 -15.46 -3.62
CA TYR A 358 -19.76 -15.45 -4.95
C TYR A 358 -19.23 -14.06 -5.32
N SER A 359 -17.97 -13.98 -5.75
CA SER A 359 -17.38 -12.74 -6.25
C SER A 359 -17.51 -12.64 -7.78
N PRO A 360 -18.26 -11.65 -8.32
CA PRO A 360 -18.33 -11.37 -9.76
C PRO A 360 -16.96 -11.24 -10.45
N TRP A 361 -16.01 -10.61 -9.76
CA TRP A 361 -14.70 -10.26 -10.31
C TRP A 361 -13.71 -11.44 -10.28
N ARG A 362 -13.77 -12.28 -9.24
CA ARG A 362 -12.89 -13.45 -9.08
C ARG A 362 -13.51 -14.76 -9.55
N ARG A 363 -14.81 -14.78 -9.84
CA ARG A 363 -15.57 -15.96 -10.28
C ARG A 363 -15.39 -17.17 -9.37
N SER A 364 -15.34 -16.90 -8.07
CA SER A 364 -15.08 -17.87 -7.00
C SER A 364 -15.77 -17.42 -5.72
N LEU A 365 -16.04 -18.36 -4.82
CA LEU A 365 -16.55 -18.04 -3.49
C LEU A 365 -15.48 -17.34 -2.65
N ARG A 366 -15.93 -16.42 -1.80
CA ARG A 366 -15.10 -15.52 -0.98
C ARG A 366 -15.73 -15.34 0.40
N PRO A 367 -14.91 -15.01 1.42
CA PRO A 367 -15.43 -14.61 2.71
C PRO A 367 -16.07 -13.22 2.64
N LEU A 368 -16.86 -12.89 3.67
CA LEU A 368 -17.56 -11.61 3.78
C LEU A 368 -16.63 -10.42 3.56
N ARG A 369 -15.46 -10.47 4.21
CA ARG A 369 -14.41 -9.45 4.07
C ARG A 369 -14.01 -9.23 2.62
N GLY A 370 -13.79 -10.30 1.87
CA GLY A 370 -13.40 -10.22 0.47
C GLY A 370 -14.48 -9.60 -0.42
N ILE A 371 -15.76 -9.86 -0.11
CA ILE A 371 -16.89 -9.27 -0.83
C ILE A 371 -17.07 -7.79 -0.50
N LEU A 372 -17.02 -7.39 0.78
CA LEU A 372 -17.09 -5.95 1.10
C LEU A 372 -15.94 -5.20 0.44
N HIS A 373 -14.73 -5.78 0.48
CA HIS A 373 -13.54 -5.18 -0.11
C HIS A 373 -13.70 -4.94 -1.61
N ALA A 374 -14.12 -5.96 -2.35
CA ALA A 374 -14.38 -5.83 -3.77
C ALA A 374 -15.54 -4.85 -4.04
N THR A 375 -16.66 -4.97 -3.32
CA THR A 375 -17.84 -4.11 -3.50
C THR A 375 -17.47 -2.64 -3.34
N PHE A 376 -16.68 -2.29 -2.32
CA PHE A 376 -16.19 -0.93 -2.11
C PHE A 376 -15.33 -0.45 -3.29
N THR A 377 -14.29 -1.20 -3.66
CA THR A 377 -13.33 -0.77 -4.68
C THR A 377 -13.97 -0.64 -6.05
N PHE A 378 -14.89 -1.55 -6.39
CA PHE A 378 -15.58 -1.54 -7.68
C PHE A 378 -16.76 -0.55 -7.70
N THR A 379 -17.29 -0.13 -6.54
CA THR A 379 -18.17 1.05 -6.47
C THR A 379 -17.41 2.32 -6.87
N MET A 380 -16.19 2.49 -6.39
CA MET A 380 -15.33 3.61 -6.79
C MET A 380 -14.95 3.53 -8.28
N GLY A 381 -14.72 2.32 -8.81
CA GLY A 381 -14.56 2.10 -10.25
C GLY A 381 -15.80 2.52 -11.05
N ALA A 382 -17.01 2.14 -10.60
CA ALA A 382 -18.25 2.55 -11.24
C ALA A 382 -18.42 4.09 -11.26
N LEU A 383 -18.11 4.77 -10.14
CA LEU A 383 -18.10 6.23 -10.05
C LEU A 383 -17.11 6.84 -11.05
N LEU A 384 -15.86 6.37 -11.04
CA LEU A 384 -14.83 6.82 -11.97
C LEU A 384 -15.28 6.72 -13.42
N PHE A 385 -15.76 5.55 -13.84
CA PHE A 385 -16.16 5.33 -15.23
C PHE A 385 -17.38 6.16 -15.62
N GLN A 386 -18.32 6.38 -14.70
CA GLN A 386 -19.45 7.27 -14.91
C GLN A 386 -18.97 8.71 -15.15
N HIS A 387 -18.08 9.22 -14.31
CA HIS A 387 -17.53 10.57 -14.41
C HIS A 387 -16.70 10.75 -15.68
N LEU A 388 -15.82 9.79 -16.01
CA LEU A 388 -15.02 9.79 -17.23
C LEU A 388 -15.91 9.80 -18.48
N ALA A 389 -16.89 8.90 -18.55
CA ALA A 389 -17.77 8.80 -19.71
C ALA A 389 -18.60 10.07 -19.90
N SER A 390 -19.08 10.68 -18.82
CA SER A 390 -19.84 11.94 -18.86
C SER A 390 -18.95 13.12 -19.28
N TRP A 391 -17.74 13.19 -18.72
CA TRP A 391 -16.75 14.20 -19.07
C TRP A 391 -16.32 14.13 -20.54
N GLY A 392 -16.03 12.93 -21.04
CA GLY A 392 -15.65 12.70 -22.44
C GLY A 392 -16.78 12.95 -23.45
N ALA A 393 -18.03 12.81 -23.03
CA ALA A 393 -19.21 13.03 -23.88
C ALA A 393 -19.72 14.50 -23.90
N GLY A 394 -19.17 15.38 -23.05
CA GLY A 394 -19.56 16.79 -22.99
C GLY A 394 -19.19 17.59 -24.25
N HIS A 395 -19.71 18.83 -24.35
CA HIS A 395 -19.54 19.72 -25.53
C HIS A 395 -18.07 19.94 -25.95
N THR A 396 -17.15 20.08 -25.01
CA THR A 396 -15.69 20.17 -25.25
C THR A 396 -14.94 18.89 -24.88
N GLY A 397 -15.69 17.83 -24.54
CA GLY A 397 -15.18 16.57 -24.03
C GLY A 397 -14.31 15.83 -25.03
N SER A 398 -14.66 15.85 -26.33
CA SER A 398 -13.92 15.13 -27.37
C SER A 398 -12.47 15.59 -27.54
N VAL A 399 -12.22 16.91 -27.39
CA VAL A 399 -10.87 17.49 -27.47
C VAL A 399 -10.06 17.12 -26.24
N ARG A 400 -10.63 17.31 -25.04
CA ARG A 400 -9.97 16.98 -23.76
C ARG A 400 -9.69 15.48 -23.63
N TRP A 401 -10.61 14.63 -24.10
CA TRP A 401 -10.47 13.18 -24.15
C TRP A 401 -9.28 12.76 -25.01
N LYS A 402 -9.13 13.36 -26.21
CA LYS A 402 -7.94 13.15 -27.05
C LYS A 402 -6.66 13.66 -26.41
N GLN A 403 -6.69 14.82 -25.75
CA GLN A 403 -5.52 15.38 -25.03
C GLN A 403 -5.08 14.49 -23.86
N ALA A 404 -6.03 13.84 -23.18
CA ALA A 404 -5.77 12.78 -22.19
C ALA A 404 -5.20 11.49 -22.82
N GLY A 405 -5.04 11.44 -24.14
CA GLY A 405 -4.51 10.27 -24.85
C GLY A 405 -5.51 9.11 -24.89
N LEU A 406 -6.80 9.41 -24.89
CA LEU A 406 -7.90 8.44 -24.94
C LEU A 406 -8.60 8.49 -26.30
N SER A 407 -9.03 7.32 -26.78
CA SER A 407 -9.69 7.14 -28.07
C SER A 407 -11.22 7.09 -27.94
N GLN A 408 -11.93 7.17 -29.07
CA GLN A 408 -13.40 6.96 -29.08
C GLN A 408 -13.79 5.55 -28.60
N ARG A 409 -12.94 4.55 -28.88
CA ARG A 409 -13.14 3.19 -28.36
C ARG A 409 -13.02 3.16 -26.84
N ASP A 410 -12.12 3.95 -26.25
CA ASP A 410 -11.98 4.06 -24.80
C ASP A 410 -13.21 4.71 -24.16
N LEU A 411 -13.86 5.68 -24.85
CA LEU A 411 -15.11 6.25 -24.36
C LEU A 411 -16.24 5.20 -24.31
N GLN A 412 -16.36 4.38 -25.35
CA GLN A 412 -17.28 3.24 -25.36
C GLN A 412 -16.93 2.21 -24.28
N ARG A 413 -15.62 1.96 -24.06
CA ARG A 413 -15.13 1.05 -23.03
C ARG A 413 -15.43 1.58 -21.62
N ALA A 414 -15.26 2.87 -21.36
CA ALA A 414 -15.60 3.50 -20.08
C ALA A 414 -17.09 3.34 -19.76
N ARG A 415 -17.97 3.59 -20.75
CA ARG A 415 -19.41 3.35 -20.61
C ARG A 415 -19.74 1.89 -20.31
N PHE A 416 -19.10 0.97 -21.04
CA PHE A 416 -19.25 -0.46 -20.80
C PHE A 416 -18.81 -0.86 -19.39
N ARG A 417 -17.62 -0.42 -18.95
CA ARG A 417 -17.08 -0.71 -17.62
C ARG A 417 -17.96 -0.13 -16.52
N CYS A 418 -18.49 1.09 -16.68
CA CYS A 418 -19.48 1.66 -15.76
C CYS A 418 -20.67 0.71 -15.54
N LEU A 419 -21.28 0.22 -16.62
CA LEU A 419 -22.42 -0.70 -16.53
C LEU A 419 -22.02 -2.07 -15.97
N GLU A 420 -20.86 -2.60 -16.36
CA GLU A 420 -20.33 -3.87 -15.85
C GLU A 420 -20.11 -3.83 -14.33
N GLU A 421 -19.53 -2.75 -13.82
CA GLU A 421 -19.30 -2.57 -12.39
C GLU A 421 -20.62 -2.34 -11.64
N VAL A 422 -21.57 -1.56 -12.19
CA VAL A 422 -22.91 -1.39 -11.58
C VAL A 422 -23.59 -2.75 -11.38
N GLU A 423 -23.63 -3.60 -12.40
CA GLU A 423 -24.27 -4.93 -12.29
C GLU A 423 -23.54 -5.84 -11.29
N SER A 424 -22.20 -5.81 -11.29
CA SER A 424 -21.36 -6.62 -10.38
C SER A 424 -21.48 -6.18 -8.92
N VAL A 425 -21.51 -4.87 -8.69
CA VAL A 425 -21.67 -4.31 -7.34
C VAL A 425 -23.09 -4.56 -6.84
N ARG A 426 -24.14 -4.38 -7.67
CA ARG A 426 -25.51 -4.72 -7.28
C ARG A 426 -25.65 -6.17 -6.86
N TYR A 427 -25.02 -7.10 -7.60
CA TYR A 427 -24.97 -8.50 -7.20
C TYR A 427 -24.40 -8.66 -5.80
N SER A 428 -23.26 -8.02 -5.51
CA SER A 428 -22.54 -8.19 -4.25
C SER A 428 -23.19 -7.46 -3.07
N LEU A 429 -23.90 -6.36 -3.33
CA LEU A 429 -24.68 -5.64 -2.32
C LEU A 429 -25.82 -6.51 -1.75
N LEU A 430 -26.46 -7.34 -2.59
CA LEU A 430 -27.45 -8.30 -2.11
C LEU A 430 -26.83 -9.34 -1.16
N ASP A 431 -25.60 -9.79 -1.44
CA ASP A 431 -24.88 -10.72 -0.56
C ASP A 431 -24.50 -10.05 0.77
N LEU A 432 -24.13 -8.77 0.75
CA LEU A 432 -23.84 -8.00 1.96
C LEU A 432 -25.10 -7.70 2.78
N GLN A 433 -26.24 -7.44 2.13
CA GLN A 433 -27.54 -7.30 2.78
C GLN A 433 -27.97 -8.62 3.43
N TYR A 434 -27.79 -9.75 2.74
CA TYR A 434 -28.04 -11.06 3.34
C TYR A 434 -27.15 -11.31 4.57
N ALA A 435 -25.87 -10.97 4.49
CA ALA A 435 -24.94 -11.10 5.62
C ALA A 435 -25.36 -10.23 6.82
N ASP A 436 -25.96 -9.07 6.57
CA ASP A 436 -26.52 -8.22 7.62
C ASP A 436 -27.82 -8.80 8.19
N GLU A 437 -28.85 -8.92 7.35
CA GLU A 437 -30.23 -9.17 7.78
C GLU A 437 -30.46 -10.60 8.26
N GLN A 438 -29.84 -11.58 7.58
CA GLN A 438 -30.08 -13.01 7.86
C GLN A 438 -29.02 -13.61 8.76
N LEU A 439 -27.77 -13.15 8.64
CA LEU A 439 -26.65 -13.70 9.41
C LEU A 439 -26.24 -12.83 10.59
N GLY A 440 -26.60 -11.54 10.60
CA GLY A 440 -26.24 -10.61 11.68
C GLY A 440 -24.74 -10.30 11.75
N TRP A 441 -24.01 -10.46 10.64
CA TRP A 441 -22.54 -10.41 10.58
C TRP A 441 -21.98 -8.99 10.50
N LEU A 442 -22.79 -7.99 10.14
CA LEU A 442 -22.34 -6.59 10.08
C LEU A 442 -22.55 -5.87 11.43
N THR A 443 -21.64 -4.96 11.73
CA THR A 443 -21.83 -3.95 12.79
C THR A 443 -22.60 -2.75 12.25
N SER A 444 -23.02 -1.81 13.11
CA SER A 444 -23.67 -0.57 12.67
C SER A 444 -22.82 0.25 11.67
N ALA A 445 -21.48 0.23 11.83
CA ALA A 445 -20.58 0.88 10.89
C ALA A 445 -20.52 0.15 9.54
N GLY A 446 -20.49 -1.19 9.56
CA GLY A 446 -20.56 -2.01 8.35
C GLY A 446 -21.87 -1.81 7.59
N GLN A 447 -22.99 -1.79 8.31
CA GLN A 447 -24.32 -1.51 7.76
C GLN A 447 -24.38 -0.13 7.10
N GLN A 448 -23.84 0.89 7.77
CA GLN A 448 -23.82 2.25 7.24
C GLN A 448 -23.02 2.32 5.93
N LEU A 449 -21.85 1.68 5.89
CA LEU A 449 -21.05 1.62 4.67
C LEU A 449 -21.80 0.92 3.53
N VAL A 450 -22.45 -0.22 3.78
CA VAL A 450 -23.23 -0.93 2.77
C VAL A 450 -24.38 -0.08 2.23
N ARG A 451 -25.08 0.67 3.10
CA ARG A 451 -26.12 1.62 2.67
C ARG A 451 -25.57 2.74 1.79
N GLU A 452 -24.42 3.30 2.13
CA GLU A 452 -23.76 4.34 1.33
C GLU A 452 -23.33 3.82 -0.04
N LEU A 453 -22.77 2.62 -0.11
CA LEU A 453 -22.42 1.96 -1.38
C LEU A 453 -23.66 1.71 -2.24
N ALA A 454 -24.76 1.23 -1.65
CA ALA A 454 -26.02 1.01 -2.37
C ALA A 454 -26.63 2.32 -2.91
N ALA A 455 -26.59 3.38 -2.11
CA ALA A 455 -27.05 4.71 -2.53
C ALA A 455 -26.21 5.25 -3.70
N ALA A 456 -24.88 5.13 -3.62
CA ALA A 456 -23.97 5.55 -4.69
C ALA A 456 -24.26 4.79 -6.00
N ILE A 457 -24.42 3.47 -5.95
CA ILE A 457 -24.71 2.66 -7.13
C ILE A 457 -26.07 3.00 -7.73
N THR A 458 -27.09 3.24 -6.91
CA THR A 458 -28.42 3.66 -7.38
C THR A 458 -28.33 5.00 -8.12
N HIS A 459 -27.55 5.95 -7.60
CA HIS A 459 -27.32 7.24 -8.25
C HIS A 459 -26.59 7.10 -9.59
N ILE A 460 -25.54 6.26 -9.64
CA ILE A 460 -24.79 5.98 -10.88
C ILE A 460 -25.70 5.34 -11.93
N GLU A 461 -26.51 4.36 -11.55
CA GLU A 461 -27.45 3.71 -12.46
C GLU A 461 -28.45 4.73 -13.06
N GLY A 462 -28.97 5.63 -12.22
CA GLY A 462 -29.86 6.71 -12.66
C GLY A 462 -29.21 7.62 -13.70
N SER A 463 -27.98 8.08 -13.45
CA SER A 463 -27.25 9.00 -14.35
C SER A 463 -26.66 8.33 -15.60
N SER A 464 -26.39 7.03 -15.54
CA SER A 464 -25.78 6.25 -16.63
C SER A 464 -26.78 5.54 -17.55
N LYS A 465 -28.10 5.73 -17.37
CA LYS A 465 -29.15 5.08 -18.19
C LYS A 465 -28.91 5.17 -19.71
N HIS A 466 -28.45 6.32 -20.18
CA HIS A 466 -28.20 6.55 -21.61
C HIS A 466 -26.99 5.75 -22.14
N PHE A 467 -26.02 5.41 -21.29
CA PHE A 467 -24.86 4.59 -21.68
C PHE A 467 -25.27 3.20 -22.18
N ARG A 468 -26.36 2.62 -21.64
CA ARG A 468 -26.79 1.27 -22.00
C ARG A 468 -27.08 1.13 -23.49
N ARG A 469 -27.85 2.06 -24.06
CA ARG A 469 -28.18 2.06 -25.50
C ARG A 469 -26.93 2.20 -26.36
N ASP A 470 -26.02 3.08 -25.95
CA ASP A 470 -24.75 3.31 -26.66
C ASP A 470 -23.85 2.08 -26.63
N VAL A 471 -23.75 1.41 -25.48
CA VAL A 471 -22.95 0.19 -25.31
C VAL A 471 -23.56 -0.97 -26.09
N GLU A 472 -24.88 -1.15 -26.06
CA GLU A 472 -25.58 -2.21 -26.78
C GLU A 472 -25.38 -2.16 -28.29
N ARG A 473 -25.28 -0.95 -28.84
CA ARG A 473 -25.00 -0.68 -30.27
C ARG A 473 -23.50 -0.74 -30.62
N SER A 474 -22.63 -0.76 -29.62
CA SER A 474 -21.18 -0.82 -29.81
C SER A 474 -20.65 -2.25 -29.87
N SER A 475 -19.35 -2.38 -30.14
CA SER A 475 -18.64 -3.67 -30.07
C SER A 475 -18.67 -4.33 -28.67
N PHE A 476 -19.00 -3.59 -27.60
CA PHE A 476 -19.07 -4.10 -26.23
C PHE A 476 -20.46 -4.65 -25.84
N GLY A 477 -21.50 -4.43 -26.65
CA GLY A 477 -22.85 -4.91 -26.37
C GLY A 477 -22.96 -6.43 -26.09
N PRO A 478 -22.33 -7.30 -26.91
CA PRO A 478 -22.31 -8.74 -26.64
C PRO A 478 -21.61 -9.13 -25.33
N ALA A 479 -20.56 -8.40 -24.93
CA ALA A 479 -19.85 -8.64 -23.67
C ALA A 479 -20.73 -8.29 -22.47
N LEU A 480 -21.40 -7.14 -22.50
CA LEU A 480 -22.33 -6.72 -21.44
C LEU A 480 -23.46 -7.73 -21.24
N ARG A 481 -24.11 -8.18 -22.33
CA ARG A 481 -25.17 -9.19 -22.25
C ARG A 481 -24.67 -10.52 -21.69
N ARG A 482 -23.44 -10.92 -22.02
CA ARG A 482 -22.82 -12.13 -21.47
C ARG A 482 -22.59 -12.00 -19.98
N HIS A 483 -22.01 -10.88 -19.54
CA HIS A 483 -21.75 -10.60 -18.13
C HIS A 483 -23.02 -10.66 -17.28
N ILE A 484 -24.10 -9.98 -17.71
CA ILE A 484 -25.40 -10.00 -17.01
C ILE A 484 -25.93 -11.43 -16.87
N ARG A 485 -25.87 -12.24 -17.94
CA ARG A 485 -26.28 -13.66 -17.88
C ARG A 485 -25.39 -14.49 -16.95
N GLU A 486 -24.08 -14.23 -16.93
CA GLU A 486 -23.15 -14.90 -16.00
C GLU A 486 -23.52 -14.59 -14.55
N LEU A 487 -23.87 -13.34 -14.22
CA LEU A 487 -24.33 -12.95 -12.88
C LEU A 487 -25.67 -13.60 -12.51
N GLN A 488 -26.64 -13.62 -13.42
CA GLN A 488 -27.93 -14.29 -13.20
C GLN A 488 -27.73 -15.79 -12.94
N ARG A 489 -26.85 -16.44 -13.72
CA ARG A 489 -26.50 -17.85 -13.52
C ARG A 489 -25.80 -18.07 -12.18
N ALA A 490 -24.85 -17.20 -11.83
CA ALA A 490 -24.15 -17.27 -10.55
C ALA A 490 -25.12 -17.11 -9.37
N ARG A 491 -26.09 -16.20 -9.47
CA ARG A 491 -27.14 -16.01 -8.46
C ARG A 491 -27.98 -17.28 -8.27
N HIS A 492 -28.30 -17.99 -9.36
CA HIS A 492 -29.03 -19.24 -9.29
C HIS A 492 -28.21 -20.39 -8.66
N ILE A 493 -26.91 -20.46 -8.95
CA ILE A 493 -26.03 -21.54 -8.48
C ILE A 493 -25.56 -21.32 -7.03
N TYR A 494 -25.14 -20.10 -6.70
CA TYR A 494 -24.44 -19.77 -5.46
C TYR A 494 -25.21 -18.84 -4.54
N GLY A 495 -26.30 -18.23 -5.00
CA GLY A 495 -27.03 -17.24 -4.23
C GLY A 495 -27.76 -17.88 -3.04
N PRO A 496 -27.53 -17.41 -1.80
CA PRO A 496 -28.42 -17.76 -0.68
C PRO A 496 -29.82 -17.13 -0.89
N ILE A 497 -29.87 -16.02 -1.62
CA ILE A 497 -31.09 -15.37 -2.11
C ILE A 497 -31.49 -16.05 -3.42
N ARG A 498 -32.49 -16.93 -3.37
CA ARG A 498 -33.24 -17.31 -4.57
C ARG A 498 -34.05 -16.10 -4.97
N VAL A 499 -33.73 -15.51 -6.12
CA VAL A 499 -34.59 -14.48 -6.72
C VAL A 499 -35.93 -15.18 -6.96
N SER A 500 -36.93 -14.88 -6.13
CA SER A 500 -38.30 -15.26 -6.44
C SER A 500 -38.64 -14.62 -7.78
N GLU A 501 -39.22 -15.41 -8.68
CA GLU A 501 -39.75 -14.95 -9.97
C GLU A 501 -40.81 -13.87 -9.73
N SER A 502 -40.39 -12.61 -9.63
CA SER A 502 -41.30 -11.48 -9.54
C SER A 502 -40.57 -10.22 -9.99
N GLY A 503 -40.73 -9.90 -11.27
CA GLY A 503 -40.31 -8.62 -11.87
C GLY A 503 -39.75 -8.74 -13.28
N ALA A 504 -40.53 -9.34 -14.20
CA ALA A 504 -40.40 -9.11 -15.63
C ALA A 504 -40.99 -7.74 -16.00
#